data_AF-A0A4R2J082-F1
#
_entry.id   AF-A0A4R2J082-F1
#
_cell.length_a   1.000
_cell.length_b   1.000
_cell.length_c   1.000
_cell.angle_alpha   90.00
_cell.angle_beta   90.00
_cell.angle_gamma   90.00
#
_symmetry.space_group_name_H-M   'P 1'
#
loop_
_entity.id
_entity.type
_entity.pdbx_description
1 polymer ?
#
loop_
_entity_poly.entity_id
_entity_poly.type
_entity_poly.pdbx_seq_one_letter_code
_entity_poly.pdbx_strand_id
1 'polypeptide(L)'
;MYDDEQPDAQLEATPRALPKEVQVFIGGHWLSATAHATRYGRRGHQVLIDHYGRLVWVSASRLRPLSARVPNQAGHSDDAARPS
;
A
#
# COMPACT_ATOMS: atom_id res chain seq x y z
N MET A 1 -9.77 39.71 11.42
CA MET A 1 -10.19 38.50 12.15
C MET A 1 -11.04 37.67 11.20
N TYR A 2 -10.40 36.80 10.43
CA TYR A 2 -10.85 35.50 9.93
C TYR A 2 -9.67 34.97 9.09
N ASP A 3 -8.69 34.39 9.77
CA ASP A 3 -7.68 33.54 9.17
C ASP A 3 -8.31 32.16 9.01
N ASP A 4 -9.01 31.94 7.89
CA ASP A 4 -9.41 30.61 7.43
C ASP A 4 -8.25 30.01 6.62
N GLU A 5 -7.11 29.78 7.26
CA GLU A 5 -6.08 28.90 6.71
C GLU A 5 -6.49 27.46 7.02
N GLN A 6 -7.50 26.99 6.29
CA GLN A 6 -7.85 25.58 6.26
C GLN A 6 -6.70 24.86 5.54
N PRO A 7 -5.93 23.98 6.21
CA PRO A 7 -4.93 23.21 5.52
C PRO A 7 -5.68 22.20 4.66
N ASP A 8 -5.88 22.53 3.39
CA ASP A 8 -6.15 21.54 2.36
C ASP A 8 -4.92 20.64 2.31
N ALA A 9 -4.90 19.65 3.20
CA ALA A 9 -4.15 18.43 3.05
C ALA A 9 -4.68 17.76 1.78
N GLN A 10 -4.27 18.30 0.62
CA GLN A 10 -4.07 17.52 -0.58
C GLN A 10 -3.07 16.45 -0.18
N LEU A 11 -3.61 15.33 0.32
CA LEU A 11 -3.01 14.03 0.06
C LEU A 11 -2.80 14.02 -1.45
N GLU A 12 -1.59 14.40 -1.87
CA GLU A 12 -1.08 14.06 -3.17
C GLU A 12 -1.21 12.55 -3.25
N ALA A 13 -2.33 12.10 -3.80
CA ALA A 13 -2.48 10.76 -4.31
C ALA A 13 -1.58 10.72 -5.53
N THR A 14 -0.26 10.74 -5.30
CA THR A 14 0.74 10.41 -6.30
C THR A 14 0.21 9.13 -6.91
N PRO A 15 -0.13 9.10 -8.21
CA PRO A 15 -0.64 7.89 -8.84
C PRO A 15 0.49 6.87 -8.73
N ARG A 16 0.43 6.04 -7.67
CA ARG A 16 1.46 5.07 -7.34
C ARG A 16 1.58 4.19 -8.57
N ALA A 17 2.76 4.24 -9.20
CA ALA A 17 3.06 3.56 -10.43
C ALA A 17 2.56 2.12 -10.35
N LEU A 18 1.62 1.80 -11.24
CA LEU A 18 1.18 0.44 -11.51
C LEU A 18 2.02 -0.03 -12.71
N PRO A 19 2.45 -1.31 -12.75
CA PRO A 19 2.02 -2.40 -11.89
C PRO A 19 2.71 -2.49 -10.52
N LYS A 20 1.98 -2.93 -9.48
CA LYS A 20 2.52 -3.10 -8.11
C LYS A 20 2.07 -4.42 -7.49
N GLU A 21 2.98 -5.11 -6.79
CA GLU A 21 2.62 -6.30 -6.01
C GLU A 21 1.76 -5.96 -4.79
N VAL A 22 0.66 -6.70 -4.63
CA VAL A 22 -0.33 -6.56 -3.56
C VAL A 22 -0.74 -7.93 -3.03
N GLN A 23 -1.29 -7.97 -1.82
CA GLN A 23 -1.99 -9.15 -1.32
C GLN A 23 -3.49 -8.93 -1.43
N VAL A 24 -4.21 -9.92 -1.96
CA VAL A 24 -5.67 -9.90 -2.12
C VAL A 24 -6.33 -11.02 -1.30
N PHE A 25 -7.44 -10.69 -0.64
CA PHE A 25 -8.24 -11.66 0.11
C PHE A 25 -9.30 -12.32 -0.78
N ILE A 26 -9.08 -13.59 -1.16
CA ILE A 26 -9.96 -14.39 -2.02
C ILE A 26 -10.17 -15.76 -1.36
N GLY A 27 -11.42 -16.21 -1.26
CA GLY A 27 -11.75 -17.54 -0.75
C GLY A 27 -11.31 -17.81 0.70
N GLY A 28 -11.13 -16.76 1.52
CA GLY A 28 -10.66 -16.90 2.90
C GLY A 28 -9.14 -16.85 3.07
N HIS A 29 -8.38 -16.67 1.98
CA HIS A 29 -6.93 -16.67 1.99
C HIS A 29 -6.36 -15.37 1.40
N TRP A 30 -5.18 -14.97 1.88
CA TRP A 30 -4.40 -13.88 1.30
C TRP A 30 -3.49 -14.44 0.21
N LEU A 31 -3.64 -13.95 -1.01
CA LEU A 31 -2.89 -14.36 -2.18
C LEU A 31 -2.07 -13.19 -2.73
N SER A 32 -0.86 -13.45 -3.19
CA SER A 32 -0.05 -12.46 -3.89
C SER A 32 -0.60 -12.23 -5.30
N ALA A 33 -0.74 -10.98 -5.70
CA ALA A 33 -1.23 -10.59 -7.02
C ALA A 33 -0.57 -9.28 -7.48
N THR A 34 -0.63 -9.01 -8.78
CA THR A 34 -0.12 -7.76 -9.37
C THR A 34 -1.29 -6.83 -9.65
N ALA A 35 -1.28 -5.65 -9.04
CA ALA A 35 -2.24 -4.58 -9.35
C ALA A 35 -1.80 -3.87 -10.64
N HIS A 36 -2.70 -3.76 -11.62
CA HIS A 36 -2.43 -3.14 -12.92
C HIS A 36 -3.12 -1.79 -13.11
N ALA A 37 -4.29 -1.60 -12.53
CA ALA A 37 -5.07 -0.37 -12.65
C ALA A 37 -5.89 -0.14 -11.37
N THR A 38 -6.20 1.12 -11.06
CA THR A 38 -7.17 1.48 -10.02
C THR A 38 -8.30 2.28 -10.66
N ARG A 39 -9.52 2.16 -10.11
CA ARG A 39 -10.67 2.98 -10.53
C ARG A 39 -11.56 3.28 -9.35
N TYR A 40 -12.24 4.42 -9.43
CA TYR A 40 -13.29 4.82 -8.49
C TYR A 40 -14.62 4.78 -9.23
N GLY A 41 -15.61 4.09 -8.66
CA GLY A 41 -16.94 4.00 -9.24
C GLY A 41 -18.03 3.96 -8.18
N ARG A 42 -19.27 3.73 -8.61
CA ARG A 42 -20.46 3.69 -7.71
C ARG A 42 -20.34 2.66 -6.57
N ARG A 43 -19.51 1.62 -6.73
CA ARG A 43 -19.23 0.59 -5.73
C ARG A 43 -17.95 0.85 -4.91
N GLY A 44 -17.41 2.06 -4.98
CA GLY A 44 -16.19 2.48 -4.28
C GLY A 44 -14.91 2.25 -5.10
N HIS A 45 -13.78 2.25 -4.38
CA HIS A 45 -12.44 2.08 -4.94
C HIS A 45 -12.19 0.61 -5.31
N GLN A 46 -11.79 0.36 -6.55
CA GLN A 46 -11.50 -0.96 -7.10
C GLN A 46 -10.12 -0.99 -7.74
N VAL A 47 -9.50 -2.16 -7.72
CA VAL A 47 -8.18 -2.41 -8.30
C VAL A 47 -8.27 -3.62 -9.22
N LEU A 48 -7.68 -3.48 -10.39
CA LEU A 48 -7.52 -4.56 -11.36
C LEU A 48 -6.29 -5.36 -10.97
N ILE A 49 -6.46 -6.64 -10.70
CA ILE A 49 -5.38 -7.56 -10.38
C ILE A 49 -5.25 -8.66 -11.44
N ASP A 50 -4.05 -9.17 -11.66
CA ASP A 50 -3.84 -10.46 -12.34
C ASP A 50 -3.85 -11.61 -11.31
N HIS A 51 -4.65 -12.63 -11.59
CA HIS A 51 -4.80 -13.82 -10.78
C HIS A 51 -4.97 -15.05 -11.69
N TYR A 52 -3.94 -15.90 -11.78
CA TYR A 52 -3.85 -17.06 -12.69
C TYR A 52 -4.07 -16.73 -14.18
N GLY A 53 -3.50 -15.61 -14.66
CA GLY A 53 -3.59 -15.19 -16.06
C GLY A 53 -4.96 -14.59 -16.43
N ARG A 54 -5.72 -14.15 -15.42
CA ARG A 54 -7.01 -13.48 -15.59
C ARG A 54 -6.99 -12.15 -14.85
N LEU A 55 -7.44 -11.11 -15.54
CA LEU A 55 -7.60 -9.77 -14.98
C LEU A 55 -8.96 -9.65 -14.29
N VAL A 56 -8.96 -9.32 -13.00
CA VAL A 56 -10.16 -9.24 -12.17
C VAL A 56 -10.21 -7.93 -11.39
N TRP A 57 -11.36 -7.25 -11.40
CA TRP A 57 -11.60 -6.07 -10.55
C TRP A 57 -12.01 -6.52 -9.15
N VAL A 58 -11.23 -6.14 -8.15
CA VAL A 58 -11.49 -6.40 -6.73
C VAL A 58 -11.64 -5.11 -5.95
N SER A 59 -12.39 -5.14 -4.86
CA SER A 59 -12.51 -3.99 -3.96
C SER A 59 -11.18 -3.70 -3.30
N ALA A 60 -10.79 -2.43 -3.23
CA ALA A 60 -9.56 -2.02 -2.54
C ALA A 60 -9.57 -2.39 -1.05
N SER A 61 -10.75 -2.53 -0.44
CA SER A 61 -10.90 -3.01 0.95
C SER A 61 -10.44 -4.46 1.17
N ARG A 62 -10.31 -5.25 0.10
CA ARG A 62 -9.80 -6.63 0.15
C ARG A 62 -8.31 -6.72 -0.19
N LEU A 63 -7.64 -5.57 -0.33
CA LEU A 63 -6.24 -5.51 -0.67
C LEU A 63 -5.44 -5.01 0.51
N ARG A 64 -4.22 -5.51 0.60
CA ARG A 64 -3.18 -4.94 1.44
C ARG A 64 -1.94 -4.71 0.59
N PRO A 65 -1.18 -3.64 0.85
CA PRO A 65 0.16 -3.54 0.31
C PRO A 65 0.90 -4.81 0.68
N LEU A 66 1.60 -5.42 -0.28
CA LEU A 66 2.66 -6.34 0.08
C LEU A 66 3.69 -5.46 0.81
N SER A 67 3.62 -5.41 2.14
CA SER A 67 4.59 -4.66 2.92
C SER A 67 5.94 -5.28 2.59
N ALA A 68 6.71 -4.57 1.76
CA ALA A 68 8.14 -4.74 1.75
C ALA A 68 8.53 -4.59 3.21
N ARG A 69 9.01 -5.68 3.81
CA ARG A 69 9.60 -5.71 5.14
C ARG A 69 10.47 -4.47 5.24
N VAL A 70 10.05 -3.45 5.98
CA VAL A 70 10.95 -2.36 6.31
C VAL A 70 12.03 -3.04 7.14
N PRO A 71 13.28 -3.14 6.69
CA PRO A 71 14.34 -3.55 7.59
C PRO A 71 14.35 -2.46 8.66
N ASN A 72 13.86 -2.78 9.86
CA ASN A 72 13.97 -1.89 10.99
C ASN A 72 15.46 -1.84 11.35
N GLN A 73 16.17 -0.94 10.67
CA GLN A 73 17.57 -0.67 10.84
C GLN A 73 17.70 0.18 12.11
N ALA A 74 17.71 -0.49 13.26
CA ALA A 74 18.11 0.12 14.53
C ALA A 74 18.55 -0.98 15.51
N GLY A 75 19.52 -1.80 15.08
CA GLY A 75 20.46 -2.37 16.01
C GLY A 75 21.35 -1.24 16.52
N HIS A 76 20.86 -0.47 17.50
CA HIS A 76 21.70 0.40 18.31
C HIS A 76 22.47 -0.52 19.26
N SER A 77 23.48 -1.20 18.71
CA SER A 77 24.52 -1.83 19.50
C SER A 77 25.32 -0.70 20.12
N ASP A 78 24.90 -0.24 21.30
CA ASP A 78 25.76 0.48 22.23
C ASP A 78 26.74 -0.55 22.81
N ASP A 79 27.63 -1.04 21.94
CA ASP A 79 28.86 -1.70 22.33
C ASP A 79 29.84 -0.57 22.63
N ALA A 80 29.64 0.07 23.79
CA ALA A 80 30.67 0.89 24.42
C ALA A 80 31.77 -0.04 24.96
N ALA A 81 32.46 -0.70 24.04
CA ALA A 81 33.73 -1.33 24.32
C ALA A 81 34.83 -0.28 24.26
N ARG A 82 35.60 -0.26 25.36
CA ARG A 82 37.04 0.07 25.50
C ARG A 82 37.34 1.37 26.28
N PRO A 83 38.57 1.51 26.77
CA PRO A 83 39.32 0.62 27.67
C PRO A 83 40.01 1.45 28.80
N SER A 84 40.85 0.77 29.59
CA SER A 84 41.85 1.27 30.56
C SER A 84 41.42 1.40 32.02
#